data_AF-A0AAD0KSL0-F1
#
_entry.id   AF-A0AAD0KSL0-F1
#
_cell.length_a   1.000
_cell.length_b   1.000
_cell.length_c   1.000
_cell.angle_alpha   90.00
_cell.angle_beta   90.00
_cell.angle_gamma   90.00
#
_symmetry.space_group_name_H-M   'P 1'
#
loop_
_entity.id
_entity.type
_entity.pdbx_description
1 polymer ?
#
loop_
_entity_poly.entity_id
_entity_poly.type
_entity_poly.pdbx_seq_one_letter_code
_entity_poly.pdbx_strand_id
1 'polypeptide(L)' 'MANIDLCVANGIGLNSVTNTRLVDRGVSLHLMPELHDAGVALGTVLHVGAQHGLLIKHDGITDLGPGYSSDTIHDHLVH' A
#
# COMPACT_ATOMS: atom_id res chain seq x y z
N MET A 1 7.67 14.83 -23.19
CA MET A 1 6.84 15.25 -22.04
C MET A 1 7.45 14.62 -20.80
N ALA A 2 7.63 15.37 -19.72
CA ALA A 2 8.15 14.81 -18.48
C ALA A 2 7.10 13.83 -17.89
N ASN A 3 7.53 12.61 -17.57
CA ASN A 3 6.70 11.71 -16.77
C ASN A 3 6.54 12.34 -15.38
N ILE A 4 5.31 12.42 -14.89
CA ILE A 4 5.03 12.84 -13.52
C ILE A 4 4.93 11.56 -12.70
N ASP A 5 5.91 11.33 -11.83
CA ASP A 5 5.88 10.26 -10.83
C ASP A 5 5.29 10.81 -9.52
N LEU A 6 4.25 10.15 -9.01
CA LEU A 6 3.53 10.56 -7.81
C LEU A 6 3.49 9.42 -6.79
N CYS A 7 4.09 9.67 -5.63
CA CYS A 7 3.90 8.83 -4.45
C CYS A 7 2.60 9.23 -3.76
N VAL A 8 1.68 8.28 -3.59
CA VAL A 8 0.42 8.50 -2.89
C VAL A 8 0.46 7.73 -1.57
N ALA A 9 0.07 8.40 -0.49
CA ALA A 9 0.02 7.86 0.87
C ALA A 9 -1.36 8.14 1.48
N ASN A 10 -1.66 7.50 2.63
CA ASN A 10 -2.92 7.61 3.36
C ASN A 10 -4.12 6.99 2.63
N GLY A 11 -5.22 6.78 3.37
CA GLY A 11 -6.36 5.97 2.91
C GLY A 11 -7.01 6.46 1.61
N ILE A 12 -6.79 7.72 1.25
CA ILE A 12 -7.21 8.30 -0.04
C ILE A 12 -6.53 7.60 -1.23
N GLY A 13 -5.31 7.08 -1.06
CA GLY A 13 -4.62 6.31 -2.08
C GLY A 13 -5.28 4.97 -2.42
N LEU A 14 -6.22 4.48 -1.60
CA LEU A 14 -7.02 3.28 -1.92
C LEU A 14 -8.21 3.61 -2.83
N ASN A 15 -8.43 4.88 -3.19
CA ASN A 15 -9.49 5.27 -4.10
C ASN A 15 -9.11 4.88 -5.55
N SER A 16 -9.53 3.69 -5.95
CA SER A 16 -9.30 3.13 -7.28
C SER A 16 -9.77 4.03 -8.42
N VAL A 17 -10.90 4.73 -8.26
CA VAL A 17 -11.44 5.63 -9.29
C VAL A 17 -10.52 6.84 -9.52
N THR A 18 -10.00 7.43 -8.45
CA THR A 18 -9.04 8.54 -8.55
C THR A 18 -7.73 8.08 -9.17
N ASN A 19 -7.22 6.92 -8.76
CA ASN A 19 -5.96 6.37 -9.27
C ASN A 19 -6.06 6.10 -10.78
N THR A 20 -7.14 5.47 -11.25
CA THR A 20 -7.36 5.23 -12.69
C THR A 20 -7.33 6.53 -13.49
N ARG A 21 -8.01 7.57 -13.02
CA ARG A 21 -8.02 8.89 -13.71
C ARG A 21 -6.65 9.55 -13.78
N LEU A 22 -5.78 9.32 -12.80
CA LEU A 22 -4.41 9.84 -12.81
C LEU A 22 -3.53 9.06 -13.77
N VAL A 23 -3.63 7.73 -13.78
CA VAL A 23 -2.93 6.86 -14.73
C VAL A 23 -3.35 7.16 -16.17
N ASP A 24 -4.63 7.36 -16.44
CA ASP A 24 -5.15 7.74 -17.77
C ASP A 24 -4.59 9.08 -18.27
N ARG A 25 -4.13 9.95 -17.36
CA ARG A 25 -3.47 11.23 -17.68
C ARG A 25 -1.96 11.10 -17.87
N GLY A 26 -1.42 9.88 -17.82
CA GLY A 26 0.01 9.60 -17.93
C GLY A 26 0.80 9.85 -16.64
N VAL A 27 0.14 9.87 -15.48
CA VAL A 27 0.82 9.94 -14.18
C VAL A 27 1.22 8.52 -13.75
N SER A 28 2.49 8.34 -13.44
CA SER A 28 3.02 7.11 -12.86
C SER A 28 2.80 7.15 -11.35
N LEU A 29 2.04 6.18 -10.82
CA LEU A 29 1.67 6.13 -9.40
C LEU A 29 2.52 5.11 -8.64
N HIS A 30 3.08 5.55 -7.51
CA HIS A 30 3.74 4.68 -6.53
C HIS A 30 2.86 4.60 -5.28
N LEU A 31 2.23 3.45 -5.10
CA LEU A 31 1.34 3.18 -3.98
C LEU A 31 2.03 2.25 -2.98
N MET A 32 1.92 2.58 -1.70
CA MET A 32 2.26 1.61 -0.65
C MET A 32 1.16 0.52 -0.58
N PRO A 33 1.52 -0.73 -0.23
CA PRO A 33 0.51 -1.79 -0.07
C PRO A 33 -0.49 -1.50 1.05
N GLU A 34 -0.02 -0.87 2.14
CA GLU A 34 -0.84 -0.45 3.26
C GLU A 34 -0.95 1.07 3.27
N LEU A 35 -1.94 1.59 2.56
CA LEU A 35 -2.19 3.04 2.47
C LEU A 35 -2.93 3.59 3.69
N HIS A 36 -3.36 2.79 4.66
CA HIS A 36 -4.01 3.26 5.88
C HIS A 36 -2.97 3.53 6.99
N ASP A 37 -3.39 3.75 8.24
CA ASP A 37 -2.48 4.14 9.33
C ASP A 37 -1.30 3.18 9.55
N ALA A 38 -1.43 1.89 9.19
CA ALA A 38 -0.32 0.93 9.20
C ALA A 38 0.83 1.33 8.25
N GLY A 39 0.51 2.04 7.16
CA GLY A 39 1.48 2.64 6.24
C GLY A 39 2.39 3.69 6.90
N VAL A 40 1.95 4.35 7.97
CA VAL A 40 2.80 5.29 8.73
C VAL A 40 3.88 4.52 9.50
N ALA A 41 3.52 3.39 10.12
CA ALA A 41 4.49 2.53 10.79
C ALA A 41 5.49 1.95 9.79
N LEU A 42 5.02 1.44 8.65
CA LEU A 42 5.88 0.92 7.58
C LEU A 42 6.79 2.02 7.00
N GLY A 43 6.24 3.20 6.72
CA GLY A 43 6.99 4.35 6.23
C GLY A 43 8.07 4.82 7.22
N THR A 44 7.78 4.78 8.52
CA THR A 44 8.75 5.10 9.58
C THR A 44 9.90 4.12 9.60
N VAL A 45 9.63 2.81 9.51
CA VAL A 45 10.65 1.77 9.45
C VAL A 45 11.54 1.93 8.21
N LEU A 46 10.94 2.18 7.04
CA LEU A 46 11.68 2.42 5.80
C LEU A 46 12.57 3.66 5.91
N HIS A 47 12.04 4.75 6.46
CA HIS A 47 12.78 6.01 6.62
C HIS A 47 13.97 5.88 7.57
N VAL A 48 13.75 5.32 8.77
CA VAL A 48 14.81 5.14 9.78
C VAL A 48 15.83 4.11 9.30
N GLY A 49 15.38 3.04 8.64
CA GLY A 49 16.27 2.04 8.07
C GLY A 49 17.21 2.62 7.01
N ALA A 50 16.68 3.45 6.11
CA ALA A 50 17.48 4.14 5.09
C ALA A 50 18.55 5.06 5.70
N GLN A 51 18.23 5.77 6.79
CA GLN A 51 19.20 6.59 7.53
C GLN A 51 20.37 5.78 8.10
N HIS A 52 20.16 4.49 8.35
CA HIS A 52 21.18 3.56 8.86
C HIS A 52 21.79 2.68 7.75
N GLY A 53 21.54 2.99 6.48
CA GLY A 53 22.07 2.25 5.34
C GLY A 53 21.41 0.90 5.08
N LEU A 54 20.26 0.63 5.68
CA LEU A 54 19.48 -0.57 5.40
C LEU A 54 18.76 -0.42 4.05
N LEU A 55 19.04 -1.35 3.14
CA LEU A 55 18.34 -1.47 1.87
C LEU A 55 17.24 -2.53 2.00
N ILE A 56 16.01 -2.08 2.26
CA ILE A 56 14.84 -2.95 2.29
C ILE A 56 14.35 -3.13 0.85
N LYS A 57 14.48 -4.34 0.31
CA LYS A 57 13.95 -4.71 -1.01
C LYS A 57 12.53 -5.21 -0.87
N HIS A 58 11.62 -4.66 -1.69
CA HIS A 58 10.30 -5.21 -1.90
C HIS A 58 10.42 -6.34 -2.94
N ASP A 59 9.99 -7.54 -2.62
CA ASP A 59 10.04 -8.73 -3.49
C ASP A 59 8.83 -8.84 -4.45
N GLY A 60 7.87 -7.92 -4.31
CA GLY A 60 6.66 -7.85 -5.14
C GLY A 60 5.45 -8.51 -4.48
N ILE A 61 5.61 -9.07 -3.28
CA ILE A 61 4.54 -9.69 -2.50
C ILE A 61 4.36 -8.87 -1.23
N THR A 62 3.11 -8.63 -0.86
CA THR A 62 2.77 -8.06 0.44
C THR A 62 2.02 -9.14 1.22
N ASP A 63 2.65 -9.67 2.26
CA ASP A 63 1.98 -10.51 3.25
C ASP A 63 1.11 -9.60 4.13
N LEU A 64 -0.22 -9.74 3.98
CA LEU A 64 -1.22 -8.98 4.74
C LEU A 64 -1.66 -9.72 6.01
N GLY A 65 -0.90 -10.74 6.42
CA GLY A 65 -1.20 -11.58 7.57
C GLY A 65 -2.11 -12.76 7.22
N PRO A 66 -2.69 -13.41 8.25
CA PRO A 66 -3.43 -14.66 8.07
C PRO A 66 -4.70 -14.45 7.23
N GLY A 67 -4.85 -15.29 6.21
CA GLY A 67 -6.10 -15.41 5.46
C GLY A 67 -7.11 -16.28 6.20
N TYR A 68 -8.38 -15.88 6.21
CA TYR A 68 -9.48 -16.65 6.77
C TYR A 68 -10.39 -17.17 5.65
N SER A 69 -10.82 -18.43 5.75
CA SER A 69 -11.80 -19.00 4.82
C SER A 69 -13.18 -18.35 5.02
N SER A 70 -14.01 -18.39 3.96
CA SER A 70 -15.40 -17.95 4.05
C SER A 70 -16.17 -18.64 5.18
N ASP A 71 -15.91 -19.92 5.41
CA ASP A 71 -16.54 -20.69 6.50
C ASP A 71 -16.14 -20.13 7.87
N THR A 72 -14.85 -19.84 8.08
CA THR A 72 -14.35 -19.22 9.31
C THR A 72 -14.98 -17.85 9.56
N ILE A 73 -15.17 -17.05 8.50
CA ILE A 73 -15.82 -15.74 8.59
C ILE A 73 -17.31 -15.91 8.93
N HIS A 74 -17.99 -16.86 8.27
CA HIS A 74 -19.40 -17.13 8.51
C HIS A 74 -19.64 -17.52 9.97
N ASP A 75 -18.91 -18.52 10.47
CA ASP A 75 -19.02 -18.99 11.86
C ASP A 75 -18.87 -17.87 12.89
N HIS A 76 -18.01 -16.88 12.62
CA HIS A 76 -17.81 -15.73 13.51
C HIS A 76 -18.97 -14.71 13.46
N LEU A 77 -19.69 -14.60 12.34
CA LEU A 77 -20.79 -13.66 12.16
C LEU A 77 -22.15 -14.18 12.65
N VAL A 78 -22.31 -15.49 12.81
CA VAL A 78 -23.59 -16.10 13.25
C VAL A 78 -23.64 -16.36 14.77
N HIS A 79 -22.69 -15.81 15.53
CA HIS A 79 -22.76 -15.68 16.99
C HIS A 79 -23.46 -14.39 17.43
#